data_AF-A0A7C6PRL6-F1
#
_entry.id   AF-A0A7C6PRL6-F1
#
_cell.length_a   1.000
_cell.length_b   1.000
_cell.length_c   1.000
_cell.angle_alpha   90.00
_cell.angle_beta   90.00
_cell.angle_gamma   90.00
#
_symmetry.space_group_name_H-M   'P 1'
#
loop_
_entity.id
_entity.type
_entity.pdbx_description
1 polymer ?
#
loop_
_entity_poly.entity_id
_entity_poly.type
_entity_poly.pdbx_seq_one_letter_code
_entity_poly.pdbx_strand_id
1 'polypeptide(L)'
;MPGRRNRSIIPQAKQALDNLKYEIASEINFPLNQVQGDYWGNISSAQCGAVGGQMVRRMIEAAERSLSEQAIAGVKAGFRAGFAAAGQTSATQTLNQPGAVSASQIVSPAETKLQ
;
A
#
# COMPACT_ATOMS: atom_id res chain seq x y z
N MET A 1 2.16 -42.11 -0.13
CA MET A 1 1.16 -41.02 -0.26
C MET A 1 1.82 -39.82 -0.92
N PRO A 2 1.23 -39.21 -1.96
CA PRO A 2 1.78 -37.98 -2.54
C PRO A 2 1.74 -36.84 -1.51
N GLY A 3 2.92 -36.33 -1.14
CA GLY A 3 3.08 -35.28 -0.14
C GLY A 3 2.48 -33.96 -0.61
N ARG A 4 1.49 -33.45 0.13
CA ARG A 4 0.92 -32.12 -0.06
C ARG A 4 2.02 -31.09 0.26
N ARG A 5 2.63 -30.51 -0.78
CA ARG A 5 3.55 -29.38 -0.60
C ARG A 5 2.73 -28.12 -0.35
N ASN A 6 2.90 -27.50 0.81
CA ASN A 6 2.31 -26.19 1.09
C ASN A 6 2.90 -25.17 0.10
N ARG A 7 2.11 -24.81 -0.92
CA ARG A 7 2.48 -23.79 -1.90
C ARG A 7 2.10 -22.44 -1.35
N SER A 8 3.04 -21.50 -1.32
CA SER A 8 2.69 -20.11 -1.06
C SER A 8 1.76 -19.61 -2.16
N ILE A 9 0.60 -19.07 -1.78
CA ILE A 9 -0.41 -18.54 -2.71
C ILE A 9 0.12 -17.27 -3.39
N ILE A 10 0.89 -16.46 -2.67
CA ILE A 10 1.50 -15.22 -3.17
C ILE A 10 3.02 -15.34 -2.95
N PRO A 11 3.80 -15.76 -3.96
CA PRO A 11 5.24 -15.92 -3.81
C PRO A 11 5.97 -14.61 -3.50
N GLN A 12 5.44 -13.47 -3.98
CA GLN A 12 6.01 -12.14 -3.77
C GLN A 12 5.98 -11.72 -2.29
N ALA A 13 4.98 -12.18 -1.54
CA ALA A 13 4.83 -11.87 -0.13
C ALA A 13 5.80 -12.68 0.76
N LYS A 14 6.46 -13.72 0.21
CA LYS A 14 7.30 -14.64 1.01
C LYS A 14 8.39 -13.91 1.80
N GLN A 15 9.10 -12.99 1.16
CA GLN A 15 10.16 -12.22 1.83
C GLN A 15 9.62 -11.32 2.94
N ALA A 16 8.48 -10.65 2.71
CA ALA A 16 7.84 -9.83 3.72
C ALA A 16 7.34 -10.66 4.92
N LEU A 17 6.80 -11.85 4.65
CA LEU A 17 6.37 -12.80 5.68
C LEU A 17 7.55 -13.35 6.48
N ASP A 18 8.68 -13.63 5.84
CA ASP A 18 9.90 -14.07 6.53
C ASP A 18 10.45 -12.97 7.45
N ASN A 19 10.49 -11.71 6.99
CA ASN A 19 10.86 -10.58 7.84
C ASN A 19 9.93 -10.46 9.05
N LEU A 20 8.61 -10.47 8.83
CA LEU A 20 7.62 -10.39 9.91
C LEU A 20 7.77 -11.51 10.94
N LYS A 21 8.07 -12.73 10.48
CA LYS A 21 8.32 -13.88 11.35
C LYS A 21 9.50 -13.62 12.29
N TYR A 22 10.60 -13.05 11.80
CA TYR A 22 11.76 -12.72 12.64
C TYR A 22 11.48 -11.55 13.59
N GLU A 23 10.80 -10.50 13.13
CA GLU A 23 10.42 -9.36 13.98
C GLU A 23 9.59 -9.81 15.20
N ILE A 24 8.58 -10.64 14.95
CA ILE A 24 7.71 -11.17 16.01
C ILE A 24 8.49 -12.08 16.94
N ALA A 25 9.38 -12.92 16.39
CA ALA A 25 10.21 -13.80 17.19
C ALA A 25 11.12 -12.99 18.12
N SER A 26 11.72 -11.89 17.65
CA SER A 26 12.51 -11.00 18.51
C SER A 26 11.68 -10.37 19.63
N GLU A 27 10.43 -9.99 19.38
CA GLU A 27 9.58 -9.32 20.39
C GLU A 27 9.12 -10.26 21.51
N ILE A 28 8.80 -11.51 21.19
CA ILE A 28 8.34 -12.47 22.19
C ILE A 28 9.50 -13.12 22.96
N ASN A 29 10.72 -12.57 22.86
CA ASN A 29 11.95 -13.14 23.41
C ASN A 29 12.16 -14.61 22.98
N PHE A 30 11.81 -14.91 21.72
CA PHE A 30 11.98 -16.25 21.18
C PHE A 30 13.47 -16.60 21.10
N PRO A 31 13.88 -17.83 21.44
CA PRO A 31 15.27 -18.26 21.33
C PRO A 31 15.67 -18.43 19.86
N LEU A 32 15.96 -17.31 19.19
CA LEU A 32 16.46 -17.25 17.82
C LEU A 32 17.81 -17.98 17.68
N ASN A 33 18.56 -18.12 18.77
CA ASN A 33 19.80 -18.89 18.87
C ASN A 33 19.61 -20.41 18.66
N GLN A 34 18.39 -20.93 18.82
CA GLN A 34 18.07 -22.34 18.58
C GLN A 34 17.58 -22.61 17.16
N VAL A 35 17.30 -21.57 16.39
CA VAL A 35 16.97 -21.66 14.97
C VAL A 35 18.28 -21.86 14.20
N GLN A 36 18.57 -23.10 13.79
CA GLN A 36 19.70 -23.38 12.91
C GLN A 36 19.31 -23.05 11.47
N GLY A 37 19.74 -21.90 10.97
CA GLY A 37 19.37 -21.38 9.65
C GLY A 37 17.89 -21.03 9.57
N ASP A 38 17.14 -21.72 8.70
CA ASP A 38 15.69 -21.57 8.53
C ASP A 38 14.89 -22.73 9.15
N TYR A 39 15.53 -23.55 9.99
CA TYR A 39 14.89 -24.72 10.58
C TYR A 39 14.32 -24.43 11.98
N TRP A 40 12.99 -24.41 12.06
CA TRP A 40 12.22 -24.13 13.28
C TRP A 40 11.80 -25.39 14.04
N GLY A 41 12.17 -26.59 13.54
CA GLY A 41 11.69 -27.87 14.08
C GLY A 41 12.37 -28.35 15.36
N ASN A 42 13.50 -27.77 15.75
CA ASN A 42 14.20 -28.10 17.01
C ASN A 42 13.62 -27.36 18.23
N ILE A 43 12.59 -26.54 18.02
CA ILE A 43 12.04 -25.62 19.02
C ILE A 43 10.70 -26.15 19.51
N SER A 44 10.32 -25.79 20.74
CA SER A 44 9.02 -26.17 21.29
C SER A 44 7.87 -25.72 20.37
N SER A 45 6.98 -26.66 20.03
CA SER A 45 5.79 -26.41 19.20
C SER A 45 4.91 -25.30 19.76
N ALA A 46 4.86 -25.13 21.09
CA ALA A 46 4.11 -24.06 21.73
C ALA A 46 4.66 -22.67 21.38
N GLN A 47 5.99 -22.54 21.33
CA GLN A 47 6.66 -21.28 21.00
C GLN A 47 6.53 -20.98 19.50
N CYS A 48 6.72 -21.98 18.64
CA CYS A 48 6.49 -21.83 17.21
C CYS A 48 5.03 -21.45 16.91
N GLY A 49 4.08 -22.04 17.64
CA GLY A 49 2.66 -21.69 17.56
C GLY A 49 2.37 -20.27 18.01
N ALA A 50 3.01 -19.79 19.07
CA ALA A 50 2.89 -18.42 19.56
C ALA A 50 3.36 -17.39 18.51
N VAL A 51 4.50 -17.63 17.85
CA VAL A 51 5.01 -16.78 16.75
C VAL A 51 3.99 -16.72 15.60
N GLY A 52 3.52 -17.88 15.13
CA GLY A 52 2.54 -17.96 14.04
C GLY A 52 1.21 -17.25 14.39
N GLY A 53 0.75 -17.40 15.63
CA GLY A 53 -0.46 -16.72 16.12
C GLY A 53 -0.33 -15.21 16.16
N GLN A 54 0.80 -14.70 16.67
CA GLN A 54 1.10 -13.25 16.67
C GLN A 54 1.23 -12.69 15.25
N MET A 55 1.78 -13.47 14.32
CA MET A 55 1.90 -13.10 12.92
C MET A 55 0.52 -12.88 12.26
N VAL A 56 -0.39 -13.83 12.47
CA VAL A 56 -1.77 -13.71 11.97
C VAL A 56 -2.48 -12.54 12.61
N ARG A 57 -2.34 -12.36 13.92
CA ARG A 57 -2.99 -11.25 14.65
C ARG A 57 -2.57 -9.89 14.10
N ARG A 58 -1.27 -9.67 13.85
CA ARG A 58 -0.76 -8.44 13.24
C ARG A 58 -1.24 -8.20 11.82
N MET A 59 -1.31 -9.27 11.01
CA MET A 59 -1.84 -9.17 9.65
C MET A 59 -3.32 -8.77 9.65
N ILE A 60 -4.11 -9.32 10.57
CA ILE A 60 -5.52 -8.95 10.73
C ILE A 60 -5.64 -7.50 11.19
N GLU A 61 -4.87 -7.07 12.19
CA GLU A 61 -4.87 -5.68 12.66
C GLU A 61 -4.51 -4.69 11.53
N ALA A 62 -3.49 -5.00 10.71
CA ALA A 62 -3.13 -4.18 9.56
C ALA A 62 -4.23 -4.16 8.50
N ALA A 63 -4.86 -5.31 8.23
CA ALA A 63 -5.97 -5.40 7.29
C ALA A 63 -7.21 -4.62 7.78
N GLU A 64 -7.55 -4.70 9.06
CA GLU A 64 -8.65 -3.94 9.67
C GLU A 64 -8.40 -2.43 9.58
N ARG A 65 -7.17 -1.97 9.82
CA ARG A 65 -6.79 -0.56 9.64
C ARG A 65 -6.92 -0.11 8.18
N SER A 66 -6.37 -0.88 7.25
CA SER A 66 -6.45 -0.57 5.81
C SER A 66 -7.90 -0.58 5.31
N LEU A 67 -8.71 -1.53 5.77
CA LEU A 67 -10.12 -1.60 5.39
C LEU A 67 -10.91 -0.44 5.97
N SER A 68 -10.61 -0.04 7.22
CA SER A 68 -11.21 1.13 7.84
C SER A 68 -10.87 2.41 7.05
N GLU A 69 -9.61 2.60 6.65
CA GLU A 69 -9.21 3.74 5.81
C GLU A 69 -9.91 3.73 4.45
N GLN A 70 -9.98 2.58 3.78
CA GLN A 70 -10.64 2.44 2.49
C GLN A 70 -12.16 2.67 2.60
N ALA A 71 -12.80 2.16 3.64
CA ALA A 71 -14.21 2.37 3.92
C ALA A 71 -14.50 3.86 4.18
N ILE A 72 -13.66 4.53 4.98
CA ILE A 72 -13.79 5.98 5.24
C ILE A 72 -13.59 6.77 3.94
N ALA A 73 -12.63 6.40 3.09
CA ALA A 73 -12.40 7.07 1.81
C ALA A 73 -13.60 6.92 0.86
N GLY A 74 -14.18 5.71 0.76
CA GLY A 74 -15.36 5.44 -0.06
C GLY A 74 -16.61 6.16 0.44
N VAL A 75 -16.84 6.16 1.76
CA VAL A 75 -17.96 6.86 2.40
C VAL A 75 -17.81 8.38 2.27
N LYS A 76 -16.60 8.92 2.45
CA LYS A 76 -16.33 10.37 2.29
C LYS A 76 -16.55 10.83 0.85
N ALA A 77 -16.15 10.02 -0.14
CA ALA A 77 -16.41 10.31 -1.55
C ALA A 77 -17.91 10.31 -1.86
N GLY A 78 -18.65 9.31 -1.39
CA GLY A 78 -20.11 9.23 -1.56
C GLY A 78 -20.87 10.34 -0.84
N PHE A 79 -20.46 10.67 0.38
CA PHE A 79 -21.08 11.73 1.19
C PHE A 79 -20.81 13.12 0.60
N ARG A 80 -19.59 13.40 0.13
CA ARG A 80 -19.28 14.68 -0.55
C ARG A 80 -20.02 14.79 -1.88
N ALA A 81 -20.15 13.71 -2.63
CA ALA A 81 -20.97 13.70 -3.85
C ALA A 81 -22.46 13.95 -3.53
N GLY A 82 -22.99 13.36 -2.46
CA GLY A 82 -24.36 13.58 -2.01
C GLY A 82 -24.64 15.02 -1.56
N PHE A 83 -23.71 15.65 -0.85
CA PHE A 83 -23.89 17.04 -0.40
C PHE A 83 -23.58 18.07 -1.51
N ALA A 84 -22.60 17.81 -2.37
CA ALA A 84 -22.32 18.65 -3.54
C ALA A 84 -23.47 18.63 -4.57
N ALA A 85 -24.20 17.52 -4.67
CA ALA A 85 -25.40 17.43 -5.51
C ALA A 85 -26.64 18.13 -4.91
N ALA A 86 -26.70 18.31 -3.59
CA ALA A 86 -27.82 18.96 -2.91
C ALA A 86 -27.62 20.46 -2.63
N GLY A 87 -26.46 21.04 -2.98
CA GLY A 87 -26.05 22.41 -2.63
C GLY A 87 -25.60 23.30 -3.79
N GLN A 88 -26.07 23.07 -5.02
CA GLN A 88 -25.84 24.00 -6.14
C GLN A 88 -26.93 25.08 -6.20
N THR A 89 -26.75 26.15 -5.41
CA THR A 89 -27.17 27.49 -5.84
C THR A 89 -25.99 28.15 -6.57
N SER A 90 -26.31 28.63 -7.75
CA SER A 90 -25.51 29.27 -8.79
C SER A 90 -24.52 30.32 -8.27
N ALA A 91 -23.22 30.18 -8.59
CA ALA A 91 -22.31 31.31 -8.73
C ALA A 91 -21.10 30.95 -9.63
N THR A 92 -21.19 31.39 -10.89
CA THR A 92 -20.08 31.83 -11.76
C THR A 92 -18.75 31.09 -11.65
N GLN A 93 -18.50 30.17 -12.59
CA GLN A 93 -17.14 29.91 -13.05
C GLN A 93 -17.05 30.25 -14.54
N THR A 94 -16.44 31.40 -14.77
CA THR A 94 -16.05 31.98 -16.05
C THR A 94 -15.35 30.96 -16.96
N LEU A 95 -15.70 30.98 -18.24
CA LEU A 95 -14.96 30.27 -19.28
C LEU A 95 -13.51 30.76 -19.28
N ASN A 96 -12.57 29.84 -19.09
CA ASN A 96 -11.18 30.05 -19.46
C ASN A 96 -10.68 28.79 -20.18
N GLN A 97 -10.88 28.79 -21.49
CA GLN A 97 -10.31 27.83 -22.43
C GLN A 97 -8.91 28.34 -22.81
N PRO A 98 -7.80 27.69 -22.41
CA PRO A 98 -6.48 28.02 -22.94
C PRO A 98 -6.27 27.17 -24.20
N GLY A 99 -6.71 27.66 -25.37
CA GLY A 99 -6.61 26.84 -26.59
C GLY A 99 -6.80 27.50 -27.95
N ALA A 100 -6.93 28.83 -28.05
CA ALA A 100 -7.02 29.49 -29.35
C ALA A 100 -6.35 30.87 -29.33
N VAL A 101 -5.02 30.91 -29.43
CA VAL A 101 -4.30 32.10 -29.89
C VAL A 101 -4.02 31.96 -31.38
N SER A 102 -5.03 32.33 -32.18
CA SER A 102 -4.84 32.57 -33.61
C SER A 102 -4.16 33.92 -33.82
N ALA A 103 -2.92 33.85 -34.29
CA ALA A 103 -2.23 34.75 -35.20
C ALA A 103 -2.51 36.26 -35.12
N SER A 104 -1.49 37.04 -34.75
CA SER A 104 -1.12 38.28 -35.44
C SER A 104 0.24 38.79 -34.97
N GLN A 105 1.11 39.06 -35.96
CA GLN A 105 2.29 39.93 -35.92
C GLN A 105 3.59 39.36 -35.32
N ILE A 106 4.82 39.57 -35.84
CA ILE A 106 5.44 40.19 -37.04
C ILE A 106 6.96 39.94 -36.79
N VAL A 107 7.76 39.48 -37.78
CA VAL A 107 9.21 39.79 -38.06
C VAL A 107 10.22 39.71 -36.88
N SER A 108 11.41 39.10 -36.89
CA SER A 108 12.39 38.63 -37.89
C SER A 108 13.56 37.93 -37.14
N PRO A 109 14.52 37.28 -37.83
CA PRO A 109 15.45 36.28 -37.27
C PRO A 109 16.66 36.84 -36.50
N ALA A 110 17.01 36.18 -35.40
CA ALA A 110 18.26 36.36 -34.68
C ALA A 110 19.37 35.49 -35.31
N GLU A 111 20.13 36.05 -36.25
CA GLU A 111 21.53 35.68 -36.46
C GLU A 111 22.41 36.67 -35.71
N THR A 112 23.15 36.22 -34.70
CA THR A 112 24.53 36.68 -34.43
C THR A 112 25.24 35.59 -33.65
N LYS A 113 25.98 34.79 -34.41
CA LYS A 113 27.03 33.89 -33.96
C LYS A 113 28.19 34.74 -33.43
N LEU A 114 28.63 34.48 -32.19
CA LEU A 114 29.96 34.86 -31.72
C LEU A 114 30.63 33.61 -31.17
N GLN A 115 31.75 33.25 -31.83
CA GLN A 115 32.65 32.10 -31.68
C GLN A 115 32.14 30.77 -32.29
#